data_AF-A0A2E3WRF0-F1
#
_entry.id   AF-A0A2E3WRF0-F1
#
_cell.length_a   1.000
_cell.length_b   1.000
_cell.length_c   1.000
_cell.angle_alpha   90.00
_cell.angle_beta   90.00
_cell.angle_gamma   90.00
#
_symmetry.space_group_name_H-M   'P 1'
#
loop_
_entity.id
_entity.type
_entity.pdbx_description
1 polymer ?
#
loop_
_entity_poly.entity_id
_entity_poly.type
_entity_poly.pdbx_seq_one_letter_code
_entity_poly.pdbx_strand_id
1 'polypeptide(L)'
;MGDKFERLRLTISLAHLIKGSEIVFSCGDGEEYTASTHPSAEFTICEMRRLIASSACPSRPNFTKWIKDFRLQGAIEDSGGGIYRSTKNDANERWFSTTLRPEIVYEILNNSDIEGICPDPVDALITPDPVLGVTTVRISVNSDITEDVLDELVLIGYSGCLVKEISSTLETKSRCGFSTYQKNQNSISTDL
;
A
#
# COMPACT_ATOMS: atom_id res chain seq x y z
N MET A 1 -11.48 3.72 4.39
CA MET A 1 -10.62 2.94 5.30
C MET A 1 -10.43 1.59 4.62
N GLY A 2 -9.25 1.38 4.03
CA GLY A 2 -8.97 0.22 3.17
C GLY A 2 -9.12 -1.10 3.92
N ASP A 3 -9.35 -2.18 3.17
CA ASP A 3 -9.43 -3.52 3.73
C ASP A 3 -8.13 -3.82 4.51
N LYS A 4 -8.22 -4.49 5.67
CA LYS A 4 -7.05 -4.85 6.47
C LYS A 4 -6.02 -5.63 5.65
N PHE A 5 -6.51 -6.44 4.71
CA PHE A 5 -5.68 -7.17 3.76
C PHE A 5 -4.87 -6.24 2.84
N GLU A 6 -5.46 -5.13 2.40
CA GLU A 6 -4.79 -4.12 1.59
C GLU A 6 -3.69 -3.42 2.38
N ARG A 7 -4.00 -2.98 3.62
CA ARG A 7 -2.98 -2.40 4.52
C ARG A 7 -1.82 -3.37 4.71
N LEU A 8 -2.10 -4.65 4.93
CA LEU A 8 -1.07 -5.68 5.09
C LEU A 8 -0.20 -5.82 3.84
N ARG A 9 -0.78 -5.82 2.64
CA ARG A 9 -0.03 -5.84 1.36
C ARG A 9 0.92 -4.65 1.24
N LEU A 10 0.42 -3.43 1.49
CA LEU A 10 1.22 -2.21 1.41
C LEU A 10 2.39 -2.24 2.42
N THR A 11 2.10 -2.59 3.67
CA THR A 11 3.08 -2.66 4.76
C THR A 11 4.19 -3.67 4.49
N ILE A 12 3.85 -4.84 3.93
CA ILE A 12 4.83 -5.89 3.63
C ILE A 12 5.73 -5.51 2.46
N SER A 13 5.19 -4.80 1.46
CA SER A 13 6.00 -4.24 0.37
C SER A 13 7.04 -3.25 0.89
N LEU A 14 6.64 -2.35 1.80
CA LEU A 14 7.56 -1.41 2.45
C LEU A 14 8.67 -2.10 3.23
N ALA A 15 8.32 -3.02 4.12
CA ALA A 15 9.28 -3.74 4.94
C ALA A 15 10.23 -4.62 4.11
N HIS A 16 9.84 -4.99 2.89
CA HIS A 16 10.71 -5.73 1.98
C HIS A 16 11.85 -4.89 1.41
N LEU A 17 11.63 -3.59 1.23
CA LEU A 17 12.59 -2.67 0.62
C LEU A 17 13.45 -1.95 1.65
N ILE A 18 12.91 -1.66 2.83
CA ILE A 18 13.61 -0.95 3.89
C ILE A 18 14.41 -1.96 4.73
N LYS A 19 15.74 -1.88 4.63
CA LYS A 19 16.64 -2.83 5.32
C LYS A 19 16.50 -2.72 6.83
N GLY A 20 16.32 -3.85 7.49
CA GLY A 20 16.17 -3.91 8.95
C GLY A 20 14.77 -3.57 9.44
N SER A 21 13.79 -3.42 8.55
CA SER A 21 12.38 -3.41 8.92
C SER A 21 11.91 -4.78 9.40
N GLU A 22 10.99 -4.75 10.34
CA GLU A 22 10.36 -5.92 10.93
C GLU A 22 8.86 -5.71 10.98
N ILE A 23 8.10 -6.78 10.84
CA ILE A 23 6.66 -6.77 11.04
C ILE A 23 6.33 -7.79 12.11
N VAL A 24 5.63 -7.33 13.15
CA VAL A 24 5.09 -8.20 14.19
C VAL A 24 3.60 -8.38 13.94
N PHE A 25 3.17 -9.64 13.89
CA PHE A 25 1.79 -10.06 13.72
C PHE A 25 1.24 -10.56 15.05
N SER A 26 0.09 -10.04 15.44
CA SER A 26 -0.69 -10.62 16.54
C SER A 26 -1.71 -11.59 15.93
N CYS A 27 -1.76 -12.83 16.42
CA CYS A 27 -2.42 -13.92 15.71
C CYS A 27 -3.64 -14.53 16.44
N GLY A 28 -4.34 -15.42 15.72
CA GLY A 28 -5.56 -16.10 16.15
C GLY A 28 -5.42 -16.88 17.46
N ASP A 29 -4.26 -17.49 17.64
CA ASP A 29 -3.80 -18.28 18.79
C ASP A 29 -3.43 -17.44 20.02
N GLY A 30 -3.29 -16.12 19.87
CA GLY A 30 -2.88 -15.22 20.95
C GLY A 30 -1.37 -15.00 21.03
N GLU A 31 -0.59 -15.62 20.15
CA GLU A 31 0.85 -15.46 20.06
C GLU A 31 1.23 -14.32 19.12
N GLU A 32 2.46 -13.82 19.27
CA GLU A 32 3.08 -12.89 18.33
C GLU A 32 4.11 -13.60 17.47
N TYR A 33 4.13 -13.25 16.19
CA TYR A 33 5.08 -13.77 15.21
C TYR A 33 5.76 -12.61 14.51
N THR A 34 7.03 -12.77 14.17
CA THR A 34 7.81 -11.73 13.51
C THR A 34 8.20 -12.16 12.11
N ALA A 35 8.09 -11.23 11.16
CA ALA A 35 8.76 -11.32 9.87
C ALA A 35 9.86 -10.27 9.76
N SER A 36 11.08 -10.72 9.49
CA SER A 36 12.23 -9.83 9.22
C SER A 36 13.30 -10.55 8.41
N THR A 37 14.48 -9.92 8.26
CA THR A 37 15.68 -10.56 7.70
C THR A 37 16.55 -11.21 8.78
N HIS A 38 16.19 -11.11 10.06
CA HIS A 38 16.98 -11.65 11.16
C HIS A 38 16.73 -13.16 11.33
N PRO A 39 17.76 -13.99 11.61
CA PRO A 39 17.58 -15.44 11.75
C PRO A 39 16.65 -15.90 12.87
N SER A 40 16.35 -15.03 13.84
CA SER A 40 15.42 -15.33 14.93
C SER A 40 13.96 -15.07 14.59
N ALA A 41 13.67 -14.48 13.42
CA ALA A 41 12.29 -14.25 13.01
C ALA A 41 11.64 -15.57 12.58
N GLU A 42 10.38 -15.76 12.95
CA GLU A 42 9.60 -16.94 12.59
C GLU A 42 9.37 -17.04 11.08
N PHE A 43 9.34 -15.88 10.40
CA PHE A 43 9.19 -15.79 8.96
C PHE A 43 10.19 -14.83 8.34
N THR A 44 10.55 -15.07 7.10
CA THR A 44 11.16 -14.05 6.26
C THR A 44 10.09 -13.14 5.65
N ILE A 45 10.43 -11.88 5.37
CA ILE A 45 9.53 -10.97 4.64
C ILE A 45 9.10 -11.57 3.29
N CYS A 46 10.01 -12.26 2.59
CA CYS A 46 9.72 -12.94 1.32
C CYS A 46 8.71 -14.09 1.46
N GLU A 47 8.72 -14.84 2.56
CA GLU A 47 7.71 -15.86 2.84
C GLU A 47 6.35 -15.24 3.09
N MET A 48 6.30 -14.17 3.89
CA MET A 48 5.04 -13.46 4.14
C MET A 48 4.48 -12.83 2.86
N ARG A 49 5.33 -12.25 1.99
CA ARG A 49 4.92 -11.77 0.66
C ARG A 49 4.17 -12.84 -0.13
N ARG A 50 4.72 -14.06 -0.20
CA ARG A 50 4.11 -15.18 -0.92
C ARG A 50 2.82 -15.65 -0.27
N LEU A 51 2.77 -15.73 1.06
CA LEU A 51 1.58 -16.14 1.81
C LEU A 51 0.42 -15.17 1.60
N ILE A 52 0.68 -13.87 1.65
CA ILE A 52 -0.30 -12.82 1.43
C ILE A 52 -0.80 -12.85 -0.02
N ALA A 53 0.11 -12.93 -1.00
CA ALA A 53 -0.25 -13.05 -2.41
C ALA A 53 -1.14 -14.28 -2.67
N SER A 54 -0.79 -15.43 -2.10
CA SER A 54 -1.61 -16.65 -2.22
C SER A 54 -2.99 -16.47 -1.62
N SER A 55 -3.12 -15.70 -0.53
CA SER A 55 -4.40 -15.47 0.16
C SER A 55 -5.36 -14.56 -0.62
N ALA A 56 -4.86 -13.81 -1.61
CA ALA A 56 -5.69 -13.04 -2.55
C ALA A 56 -6.39 -13.93 -3.59
N CYS A 57 -5.92 -15.16 -3.78
CA CYS A 57 -6.45 -16.06 -4.81
C CYS A 57 -7.67 -16.83 -4.29
N PRO A 58 -8.87 -16.71 -4.92
CA PRO A 58 -10.08 -17.39 -4.42
C PRO A 58 -10.00 -18.92 -4.40
N SER A 59 -9.11 -19.52 -5.20
CA SER A 59 -8.90 -20.97 -5.26
C SER A 59 -7.90 -21.50 -4.23
N ARG A 60 -7.35 -20.62 -3.37
CA ARG A 60 -6.36 -20.97 -2.34
C ARG A 60 -6.91 -20.64 -0.94
N PRO A 61 -6.44 -21.33 0.12
CA PRO A 61 -6.77 -20.95 1.48
C PRO A 61 -6.36 -19.50 1.77
N ASN A 62 -7.23 -18.78 2.46
CA ASN A 62 -6.93 -17.43 2.93
C ASN A 62 -6.28 -17.49 4.31
N PHE A 63 -4.95 -17.38 4.34
CA PHE A 63 -4.15 -17.44 5.56
C PHE A 63 -4.11 -16.11 6.32
N THR A 64 -4.47 -14.98 5.70
CA THR A 64 -4.49 -13.69 6.40
C THR A 64 -5.62 -13.58 7.43
N LYS A 65 -6.56 -14.52 7.44
CA LYS A 65 -7.58 -14.63 8.50
C LYS A 65 -7.00 -14.96 9.88
N TRP A 66 -5.84 -15.63 9.92
CA TRP A 66 -5.16 -15.96 11.17
C TRP A 66 -4.46 -14.74 11.79
N ILE A 67 -4.07 -13.75 10.97
CA ILE A 67 -3.48 -12.49 11.43
C ILE A 67 -4.61 -11.63 12.00
N LYS A 68 -4.59 -11.29 13.29
CA LYS A 68 -5.56 -10.39 13.95
C LYS A 68 -5.15 -8.93 13.85
N ASP A 69 -3.87 -8.64 14.00
CA ASP A 69 -3.32 -7.31 13.82
C ASP A 69 -1.85 -7.39 13.40
N PHE A 70 -1.28 -6.27 12.98
CA PHE A 70 0.14 -6.18 12.64
C PHE A 70 0.70 -4.78 12.86
N ARG A 71 1.99 -4.71 13.19
CA ARG A 71 2.72 -3.45 13.37
C ARG A 71 4.12 -3.51 12.78
N LEU A 72 4.56 -2.40 12.21
CA LEU A 72 5.92 -2.19 11.74
C LEU A 72 6.85 -1.83 12.91
N GLN A 73 8.06 -2.35 12.89
CA GLN A 73 9.13 -2.09 13.85
C GLN A 73 10.51 -2.16 13.18
N GLY A 74 11.55 -1.93 13.97
CA GLY A 74 12.95 -2.02 13.53
C GLY A 74 13.41 -0.72 12.88
N ALA A 75 13.92 -0.82 11.65
CA ALA A 75 14.55 0.29 10.93
C ALA A 75 13.56 1.25 10.22
N ILE A 76 12.29 1.22 10.60
CA ILE A 76 11.20 1.98 9.97
C ILE A 76 10.28 2.57 11.03
N GLU A 77 9.85 3.79 10.79
CA GLU A 77 8.92 4.52 11.64
C GLU A 77 7.78 5.09 10.80
N ASP A 78 6.56 5.05 11.32
CA ASP A 78 5.38 5.69 10.72
C ASP A 78 5.38 7.17 11.09
N SER A 79 5.55 8.03 10.09
CA SER A 79 5.48 9.49 10.23
C SER A 79 4.02 10.00 10.22
N GLY A 80 3.05 9.11 10.04
CA GLY A 80 1.63 9.40 9.96
C GLY A 80 1.09 9.28 8.53
N GLY A 81 -0.21 9.02 8.41
CA GLY A 81 -0.91 9.02 7.13
C GLY A 81 -0.53 7.91 6.15
N GLY A 82 0.33 6.95 6.53
CA GLY A 82 0.88 5.94 5.62
C GLY A 82 2.19 6.36 4.95
N ILE A 83 2.83 7.42 5.46
CA ILE A 83 4.17 7.86 5.09
C ILE A 83 5.14 7.37 6.16
N TYR A 84 6.26 6.82 5.72
CA TYR A 84 7.25 6.18 6.58
C TYR A 84 8.63 6.80 6.38
N ARG A 85 9.46 6.76 7.41
CA ARG A 85 10.87 7.10 7.34
C ARG A 85 11.74 5.93 7.79
N SER A 86 12.96 5.86 7.27
CA SER A 86 13.96 4.94 7.82
C SER A 86 14.56 5.54 9.09
N THR A 87 14.77 4.72 10.12
CA THR A 87 15.44 5.14 11.36
C THR A 87 16.96 4.92 11.33
N LYS A 88 17.48 4.28 10.26
CA LYS A 88 18.91 3.92 10.12
C LYS A 88 19.63 4.63 8.98
N ASN A 89 18.92 5.11 7.97
CA ASN A 89 19.48 5.90 6.88
C ASN A 89 19.34 7.40 7.16
N ASP A 90 20.05 8.23 6.38
CA ASP A 90 19.94 9.69 6.44
C ASP A 90 18.47 10.15 6.49
N ALA A 91 18.22 11.20 7.27
CA ALA A 91 16.89 11.77 7.52
C ALA A 91 16.15 12.26 6.26
N ASN A 92 16.82 12.22 5.11
CA ASN A 92 16.43 12.79 3.83
C ASN A 92 15.68 11.81 2.92
N GLU A 93 15.02 10.79 3.46
CA GLU A 93 14.11 9.94 2.69
C GLU A 93 12.74 9.73 3.36
N ARG A 94 11.70 9.66 2.52
CA ARG A 94 10.34 9.28 2.89
C ARG A 94 9.82 8.22 1.95
N TRP A 95 9.00 7.34 2.50
CA TRP A 95 8.50 6.16 1.83
C TRP A 95 6.98 6.10 1.93
N PHE A 96 6.32 5.70 0.85
CA PHE A 96 4.92 5.31 0.89
C PHE A 96 4.68 4.15 -0.09
N SER A 97 3.51 3.52 0.01
CA SER A 97 3.11 2.48 -0.95
C SER A 97 1.69 2.71 -1.42
N THR A 98 1.44 2.30 -2.66
CA THR A 98 0.17 2.44 -3.36
C THR A 98 -0.14 1.16 -4.13
N THR A 99 -1.41 0.91 -4.42
CA THR A 99 -1.89 -0.16 -5.29
C THR A 99 -1.84 0.19 -6.77
N LEU A 100 -1.47 1.43 -7.11
CA LEU A 100 -1.32 1.87 -8.50
C LEU A 100 -0.15 1.16 -9.18
N ARG A 101 -0.28 0.97 -10.50
CA ARG A 101 0.81 0.48 -11.35
C ARG A 101 1.94 1.53 -11.43
N PRO A 102 3.20 1.11 -11.58
CA PRO A 102 4.34 2.02 -11.54
C PRO A 102 4.29 3.11 -12.62
N GLU A 103 3.71 2.84 -13.79
CA GLU A 103 3.57 3.85 -14.86
C GLU A 103 2.63 4.98 -14.46
N ILE A 104 1.54 4.66 -13.75
CA ILE A 104 0.59 5.66 -13.25
C ILE A 104 1.23 6.49 -12.14
N VAL A 105 1.99 5.84 -11.25
CA VAL A 105 2.74 6.54 -10.20
C VAL A 105 3.75 7.49 -10.82
N TYR A 106 4.50 7.05 -11.84
CA TYR A 106 5.43 7.90 -12.56
C TYR A 106 4.73 9.12 -13.18
N GLU A 107 3.60 8.94 -13.85
CA GLU A 107 2.83 10.05 -14.43
C GLU A 107 2.37 11.04 -13.35
N ILE A 108 1.93 10.56 -12.18
CA ILE A 108 1.52 11.42 -11.07
C ILE A 108 2.70 12.24 -10.56
N LEU A 109 3.83 11.60 -10.28
CA LEU A 109 5.02 12.28 -9.75
C LEU A 109 5.62 13.26 -10.77
N ASN A 110 5.66 12.89 -12.05
CA ASN A 110 6.20 13.74 -13.12
C ASN A 110 5.33 14.97 -13.40
N ASN A 111 4.03 14.90 -13.11
CA ASN A 111 3.10 16.03 -13.27
C ASN A 111 2.79 16.75 -11.94
N SER A 112 3.48 16.39 -10.86
CA SER A 112 3.30 17.03 -9.56
C SER A 112 3.93 18.42 -9.59
N ASP A 113 3.18 19.42 -9.16
CA ASP A 113 3.69 20.77 -9.00
C ASP A 113 4.48 20.86 -7.69
N ILE A 114 5.80 20.78 -7.82
CA ILE A 114 6.76 20.92 -6.72
C ILE A 114 7.65 22.16 -6.87
N GLU A 115 7.35 23.02 -7.86
CA GLU A 115 8.15 24.21 -8.11
C GLU A 115 8.06 25.18 -6.92
N GLY A 116 9.22 25.65 -6.45
CA GLY A 116 9.31 26.58 -5.32
C GLY A 116 9.24 25.95 -3.93
N ILE A 117 9.04 24.63 -3.82
CA ILE A 117 9.06 23.90 -2.54
C ILE A 117 10.49 23.53 -2.16
N CYS A 118 11.22 22.91 -3.09
CA CYS A 118 12.60 22.50 -2.89
C CYS A 118 13.49 23.14 -3.96
N PRO A 119 14.60 23.80 -3.59
CA PRO A 119 15.55 24.35 -4.55
C PRO A 119 16.43 23.27 -5.19
N ASP A 120 16.52 22.10 -4.59
CA ASP A 120 17.39 21.00 -5.01
C ASP A 120 16.62 19.92 -5.78
N PRO A 121 17.31 19.13 -6.64
CA PRO A 121 16.68 18.02 -7.32
C PRO A 121 16.09 17.00 -6.34
N VAL A 122 14.81 16.68 -6.56
CA VAL A 122 14.08 15.66 -5.80
C VAL A 122 14.15 14.34 -6.55
N ASP A 123 14.70 13.31 -5.89
CA ASP A 123 14.79 11.96 -6.42
C ASP A 123 13.57 11.14 -5.98
N ALA A 124 12.90 10.53 -6.97
CA ALA A 124 11.81 9.58 -6.73
C ALA A 124 12.19 8.19 -7.26
N LEU A 125 12.34 7.21 -6.37
CA LEU A 125 12.55 5.81 -6.73
C LEU A 125 11.22 5.05 -6.65
N ILE A 126 10.75 4.58 -7.81
CA ILE A 126 9.52 3.79 -7.94
C ILE A 126 9.90 2.32 -8.03
N THR A 127 9.47 1.52 -7.05
CA THR A 127 9.79 0.09 -6.97
C THR A 127 8.52 -0.74 -6.98
N PRO A 128 8.20 -1.45 -8.08
CA PRO A 128 7.05 -2.34 -8.12
C PRO A 128 7.32 -3.65 -7.36
N ASP A 129 6.33 -4.09 -6.59
CA ASP A 129 6.20 -5.44 -6.05
C ASP A 129 5.14 -6.20 -6.87
N PRO A 130 5.55 -6.98 -7.91
CA PRO A 130 4.60 -7.72 -8.74
C PRO A 130 3.95 -8.90 -8.01
N VAL A 131 4.54 -9.38 -6.89
CA VAL A 131 3.98 -10.47 -6.09
C VAL A 131 2.77 -9.97 -5.33
N LEU A 132 2.88 -8.78 -4.75
CA LEU A 132 1.79 -8.17 -3.99
C LEU A 132 0.90 -7.26 -4.82
N GLY A 133 1.28 -6.90 -6.05
CA GLY A 133 0.57 -5.91 -6.86
C GLY A 133 0.55 -4.54 -6.15
N VAL A 134 1.69 -4.13 -5.62
CA VAL A 134 1.91 -2.87 -4.90
C VAL A 134 3.07 -2.14 -5.55
N THR A 135 3.05 -0.82 -5.55
CA THR A 135 4.19 0.02 -5.90
C THR A 135 4.63 0.80 -4.68
N THR A 136 5.89 0.68 -4.31
CA THR A 136 6.51 1.45 -3.23
C THR A 136 7.31 2.59 -3.83
N VAL A 137 7.18 3.78 -3.24
CA VAL A 137 7.87 4.98 -3.68
C VAL A 137 8.77 5.45 -2.55
N ARG A 138 10.02 5.78 -2.89
CA ARG A 138 10.92 6.55 -2.03
C ARG A 138 11.10 7.93 -2.64
N ILE A 139 10.85 8.96 -1.86
CA ILE A 139 11.21 10.35 -2.16
C ILE A 139 12.43 10.70 -1.32
N SER A 140 13.47 11.22 -1.96
CA SER A 140 14.71 11.62 -1.29
C SER A 140 15.30 12.88 -1.91
N VAL A 141 16.07 13.62 -1.13
CA VAL A 141 16.78 14.82 -1.58
C VAL A 141 18.25 14.69 -1.16
N ASN A 142 19.18 15.03 -2.06
CA ASN A 142 20.62 14.85 -1.85
C ASN A 142 21.27 15.99 -1.02
N SER A 143 20.50 16.98 -0.59
CA SER A 143 20.94 18.12 0.20
C SER A 143 20.30 18.12 1.59
N ASP A 144 20.91 18.87 2.51
CA ASP A 144 20.38 19.08 3.86
C ASP A 144 19.17 20.03 3.79
N ILE A 145 17.99 19.45 3.60
CA ILE A 145 16.71 20.15 3.68
C ILE A 145 16.04 19.89 5.04
N THR A 146 15.07 20.72 5.40
CA THR A 146 14.29 20.48 6.62
C THR A 146 13.35 19.28 6.43
N GLU A 147 13.04 18.60 7.53
CA GLU A 147 12.06 17.50 7.52
C GLU A 147 10.70 17.94 6.96
N ASP A 148 10.26 19.16 7.30
CA ASP A 148 9.00 19.73 6.83
C ASP A 148 8.93 19.83 5.29
N VAL A 149 10.02 20.24 4.63
CA VAL A 149 10.08 20.33 3.16
C VAL A 149 9.99 18.94 2.55
N LEU A 150 10.68 17.95 3.11
CA LEU A 150 10.62 16.58 2.63
C LEU A 150 9.24 15.94 2.84
N ASP A 151 8.62 16.23 3.99
CA ASP A 151 7.26 15.79 4.32
C ASP A 151 6.23 16.40 3.35
N GLU A 152 6.39 17.67 2.98
CA GLU A 152 5.55 18.32 1.96
C GLU A 152 5.72 17.67 0.58
N LEU A 153 6.96 17.43 0.14
CA LEU A 153 7.25 16.79 -1.14
C LEU A 153 6.62 15.39 -1.25
N VAL A 154 6.78 14.56 -0.21
CA VAL A 154 6.19 13.21 -0.21
C VAL A 154 4.66 13.27 -0.12
N LEU A 155 4.11 14.23 0.61
CA LEU A 155 2.67 14.39 0.75
C LEU A 155 2.00 14.73 -0.58
N ILE A 156 2.63 15.55 -1.43
CA ILE A 156 2.12 15.89 -2.77
C ILE A 156 2.01 14.62 -3.62
N GLY A 157 3.09 13.85 -3.72
CA GLY A 157 3.12 12.62 -4.50
C GLY A 157 2.15 11.56 -3.97
N TYR A 158 2.12 11.37 -2.65
CA TYR A 158 1.23 10.42 -1.99
C TYR A 158 -0.25 10.80 -2.16
N SER A 159 -0.58 12.08 -2.00
CA SER A 159 -1.95 12.59 -2.18
C SER A 159 -2.42 12.41 -3.62
N GLY A 160 -1.56 12.67 -4.61
CA GLY A 160 -1.86 12.40 -6.02
C GLY A 160 -2.20 10.93 -6.27
N CYS A 161 -1.44 10.01 -5.68
CA CYS A 161 -1.71 8.57 -5.76
C CYS A 161 -3.06 8.23 -5.11
N LEU A 162 -3.31 8.72 -3.90
CA LEU A 162 -4.56 8.45 -3.18
C LEU A 162 -5.79 8.96 -3.94
N VAL A 163 -5.73 10.17 -4.50
CA VAL A 163 -6.81 10.73 -5.34
C VAL A 163 -7.06 9.84 -6.56
N LYS A 164 -6.01 9.34 -7.20
CA LYS A 164 -6.15 8.46 -8.36
C LYS A 164 -6.75 7.10 -8.00
N GLU A 165 -6.37 6.50 -6.87
CA GLU A 165 -6.94 5.25 -6.37
C GLU A 165 -8.44 5.38 -6.08
N ILE A 166 -8.83 6.46 -5.40
CA ILE A 166 -10.23 6.76 -5.10
C ILE A 166 -11.02 6.95 -6.40
N SER A 167 -10.50 7.75 -7.33
CA SER A 167 -11.15 8.03 -8.62
C SER A 167 -11.35 6.74 -9.42
N SER A 168 -10.31 5.90 -9.51
CA SER A 168 -10.37 4.62 -10.23
C SER A 168 -11.38 3.64 -9.61
N THR A 169 -11.49 3.65 -8.28
CA THR A 169 -12.46 2.84 -7.54
C THR A 169 -13.91 3.28 -7.82
N LEU A 170 -14.15 4.60 -7.86
CA LEU A 170 -15.47 5.16 -8.16
C LEU A 170 -15.90 4.84 -9.60
N GLU A 171 -15.03 5.01 -10.58
CA GLU A 171 -15.30 4.68 -11.99
C GLU A 171 -15.63 3.19 -12.17
N THR A 172 -14.91 2.31 -11.46
CA THR A 172 -15.13 0.86 -11.52
C THR A 172 -16.50 0.48 -10.94
N LYS A 173 -16.91 1.10 -9.83
CA LYS A 173 -18.25 0.88 -9.24
C LYS A 173 -19.37 1.40 -10.15
N SER A 174 -19.16 2.53 -10.84
CA SER A 174 -20.13 3.06 -11.81
C SER A 174 -20.32 2.16 -13.03
N ARG A 175 -19.30 1.40 -13.43
CA ARG A 175 -19.37 0.45 -14.57
C ARG A 175 -20.08 -0.87 -14.24
N CYS A 176 -20.18 -1.27 -12.98
CA CYS A 176 -20.87 -2.49 -12.55
C CYS A 176 -22.35 -2.26 -12.15
N GLY A 177 -23.01 -1.23 -12.71
CA GLY A 177 -24.40 -0.89 -12.41
C GLY A 177 -25.42 -2.00 -12.75
N PHE A 178 -25.93 -2.67 -11.72
CA PHE A 178 -27.24 -3.33 -11.57
C PHE A 178 -28.03 -3.68 -12.85
N SER A 179 -27.98 -4.94 -13.29
CA SER A 179 -29.11 -5.55 -14.01
C SER A 179 -30.19 -5.94 -13.01
N THR A 180 -31.07 -5.01 -12.65
CA THR A 180 -32.31 -5.36 -11.95
C THR A 180 -33.16 -6.21 -12.89
N TYR A 181 -33.29 -7.49 -12.57
CA TYR A 181 -34.29 -8.41 -13.10
C TYR A 181 -35.69 -7.75 -12.97
N GLN A 182 -36.22 -7.20 -14.07
CA GLN A 182 -37.64 -6.89 -14.18
C GLN A 182 -38.38 -8.22 -14.27
N LYS A 183 -38.97 -8.64 -13.16
CA LYS A 183 -39.93 -9.75 -13.13
C LYS A 183 -41.17 -9.28 -13.88
N ASN A 184 -41.30 -9.69 -15.15
CA ASN A 184 -42.53 -9.59 -15.92
C ASN A 184 -43.62 -10.37 -15.18
N GLN A 185 -44.48 -9.67 -14.44
CA GLN A 185 -45.83 -10.15 -14.11
C GLN A 185 -46.81 -9.49 -15.07
N ASN A 186 -46.88 -10.04 -16.28
CA ASN A 186 -48.07 -9.95 -17.11
C ASN A 186 -48.57 -11.39 -17.34
N SER A 187 -49.25 -11.95 -16.34
CA SER A 187 -50.16 -13.07 -16.57
C SER A 187 -51.53 -12.50 -16.91
N ILE A 188 -51.81 -12.49 -18.21
CA ILE A 188 -53.14 -12.42 -18.79
C ILE A 188 -53.91 -13.68 -18.34
N SER A 189 -55.13 -13.50 -17.80
CA SER A 189 -56.34 -14.29 -18.15
C SER A 189 -57.54 -13.68 -17.39
N THR A 190 -58.42 -12.87 -18.00
CA THR A 190 -59.69 -13.25 -18.67
C THR A 190 -60.53 -14.32 -17.97
N ASP A 191 -61.69 -13.85 -17.51
CA ASP A 191 -63.05 -14.42 -17.51
C ASP A 191 -63.25 -15.95 -17.49
N LEU A 192 -63.88 -16.42 -16.41
CA LEU A 192 -65.22 -17.07 -16.38
C LEU A 192 -65.62 -17.41 -14.93
#